data_AF-A0A484CNP7-F1
#
_entry.id   AF-A0A484CNP7-F1
#
_cell.length_a   1.000
_cell.length_b   1.000
_cell.length_c   1.000
_cell.angle_alpha   90.00
_cell.angle_beta   90.00
_cell.angle_gamma   90.00
#
_symmetry.space_group_name_H-M   'P 1'
#
loop_
_entity.id
_entity.type
_entity.pdbx_description
1 polymer ?
#
loop_
_entity_poly.entity_id
_entity_poly.type
_entity_poly.pdbx_seq_one_letter_code
_entity_poly.pdbx_strand_id
1 'polypeptide(L)'
;MEVPGQDSDWRSPQFRQKVVAQIEEAMRKAGTAHTKSSQDMENHVYVKAKSREEYLSLVARLIIHFRDIHKKALGVQDPMNALTNLTGVGGARRHWHGAPPDRGSSGWQGAMGRVGGLGQMPMQQVQQQSLQFHQFQQQQQQQQQNAAMQLVQQQQNAAMRQQQNAAMQQQQNAAMRQQRLRVQQQQQQQQQLQQQQNAAMRQQQNAAMQQQQNAAMRQQRLRVQQQQQQLQQQLCAADAADVQQMQQQFQQLSVQQQHQNQQQNLGPHV
;
A
#
# COMPACT_ATOMS: atom_id res chain seq x y z
N MET A 1 -51.10 2.71 -2.14
CA MET A 1 -50.16 3.49 -2.95
C MET A 1 -49.18 4.12 -2.00
N GLU A 2 -48.01 3.51 -1.82
CA GLU A 2 -46.95 4.01 -0.94
C GLU A 2 -45.73 4.26 -1.81
N VAL A 3 -45.48 5.54 -2.08
CA VAL A 3 -44.25 6.02 -2.71
C VAL A 3 -43.32 6.48 -1.60
N PRO A 4 -42.15 5.86 -1.42
CA PRO A 4 -40.99 6.58 -0.93
C PRO A 4 -39.83 6.45 -1.94
N GLY A 5 -39.93 7.23 -3.01
CA GLY A 5 -38.89 7.38 -4.02
C GLY A 5 -37.75 8.32 -3.61
N GLN A 6 -37.20 8.21 -2.39
CA GLN A 6 -36.11 9.10 -1.93
C GLN A 6 -34.92 8.40 -1.26
N ASP A 7 -35.00 7.08 -1.00
CA ASP A 7 -33.89 6.31 -0.42
C ASP A 7 -33.03 5.56 -1.45
N SER A 8 -33.43 5.55 -2.73
CA SER A 8 -32.77 4.80 -3.80
C SER A 8 -31.61 5.54 -4.48
N ASP A 9 -31.43 6.84 -4.22
CA ASP A 9 -30.46 7.69 -4.93
C ASP A 9 -29.00 7.49 -4.53
N TRP A 10 -28.70 6.63 -3.54
CA TRP A 10 -27.31 6.34 -3.16
C TRP A 10 -26.52 5.62 -4.26
N ARG A 11 -27.23 4.93 -5.17
CA ARG A 11 -26.64 4.32 -6.37
C ARG A 11 -26.54 5.28 -7.55
N SER A 12 -27.10 6.49 -7.44
CA SER A 12 -27.06 7.48 -8.50
C SER A 12 -25.61 7.86 -8.82
N PRO A 13 -25.23 7.97 -10.10
CA PRO A 13 -23.89 8.39 -10.49
C PRO A 13 -23.49 9.74 -9.89
N GLN A 14 -24.46 10.64 -9.72
CA GLN A 14 -24.26 11.97 -9.14
C GLN A 14 -23.89 11.90 -7.66
N PHE A 15 -24.53 11.01 -6.91
CA PHE A 15 -24.23 10.81 -5.48
C PHE A 15 -22.86 10.16 -5.29
N ARG A 16 -22.56 9.16 -6.12
CA ARG A 16 -21.26 8.48 -6.11
C ARG A 16 -20.12 9.44 -6.42
N GLN A 17 -20.27 10.34 -7.39
CA GLN A 17 -19.27 11.38 -7.68
C GLN A 17 -19.04 12.31 -6.48
N LYS A 18 -20.11 12.72 -5.78
CA LYS A 18 -19.97 13.52 -4.54
C LYS A 18 -19.19 12.76 -3.46
N VAL A 19 -19.41 11.45 -3.33
CA VAL A 19 -18.68 10.60 -2.38
C VAL A 19 -17.21 10.43 -2.77
N VAL A 20 -16.92 10.18 -4.05
CA VAL A 20 -15.54 10.13 -4.58
C VAL A 20 -14.81 11.43 -4.25
N ALA A 21 -15.43 12.58 -4.51
CA ALA A 21 -14.84 13.89 -4.21
C ALA A 21 -14.56 14.06 -2.70
N GLN A 22 -15.41 13.54 -1.82
CA GLN A 22 -15.14 13.58 -0.36
C GLN A 22 -14.00 12.65 0.06
N ILE A 23 -13.87 11.48 -0.57
CA ILE A 23 -12.75 10.56 -0.35
C ILE A 23 -11.45 11.22 -0.82
N GLU A 24 -11.46 11.83 -2.01
CA GLU A 24 -10.32 12.55 -2.57
C GLU A 24 -9.90 13.73 -1.70
N GLU A 25 -10.85 14.51 -1.20
CA GLU A 25 -10.59 15.61 -0.27
C GLU A 25 -9.97 15.10 1.04
N ALA A 26 -10.42 13.96 1.55
CA ALA A 26 -9.86 13.34 2.76
C ALA A 26 -8.44 12.81 2.51
N MET A 27 -8.18 12.23 1.35
CA MET A 27 -6.85 11.74 0.94
C MET A 27 -5.87 12.89 0.71
N ARG A 28 -6.31 13.97 0.04
CA ARG A 28 -5.51 15.18 -0.16
C ARG A 28 -5.17 15.85 1.17
N LYS A 29 -6.14 15.90 2.09
CA LYS A 29 -5.88 16.34 3.46
C LYS A 29 -4.90 15.41 4.17
N ALA A 30 -4.97 14.09 3.96
CA ALA A 30 -4.10 13.14 4.64
C ALA A 30 -2.60 13.27 4.28
N GLY A 31 -2.26 13.87 3.13
CA GLY A 31 -0.87 14.19 2.76
C GLY A 31 0.04 13.00 2.50
N THR A 32 -0.41 11.76 2.75
CA THR A 32 0.33 10.54 2.44
C THR A 32 0.06 10.09 1.01
N ALA A 33 1.12 9.81 0.24
CA ALA A 33 0.99 9.25 -1.10
C ALA A 33 0.25 7.91 -1.05
N HIS A 34 -1.03 7.92 -1.45
CA HIS A 34 -1.81 6.70 -1.55
C HIS A 34 -1.66 6.08 -2.94
N THR A 35 -1.56 4.75 -3.00
CA THR A 35 -1.33 4.01 -4.24
C THR A 35 -2.61 3.66 -5.00
N LYS A 36 -3.80 3.87 -4.41
CA LYS A 36 -5.10 3.62 -5.05
C LYS A 36 -5.85 4.94 -5.23
N SER A 37 -6.60 5.07 -6.31
CA SER A 37 -7.42 6.27 -6.58
C SER A 37 -8.67 6.31 -5.70
N SER A 38 -9.14 7.50 -5.35
CA SER A 38 -10.43 7.74 -4.67
C SER A 38 -11.59 7.02 -5.36
N GLN A 39 -11.53 6.94 -6.69
CA GLN A 39 -12.51 6.25 -7.53
C GLN A 39 -12.50 4.72 -7.30
N ASP A 40 -11.32 4.10 -7.20
CA ASP A 40 -11.18 2.66 -6.94
C ASP A 40 -11.66 2.29 -5.54
N MET A 41 -11.40 3.17 -4.57
CA MET A 41 -11.82 2.96 -3.20
C MET A 41 -13.34 3.08 -3.06
N GLU A 42 -13.96 4.06 -3.72
CA GLU A 42 -15.41 4.17 -3.77
C GLU A 42 -16.04 2.96 -4.48
N ASN A 43 -15.48 2.53 -5.62
CA ASN A 43 -15.96 1.35 -6.35
C ASN A 43 -15.95 0.10 -5.46
N HIS A 44 -14.91 -0.09 -4.66
CA HIS A 44 -14.83 -1.22 -3.72
C HIS A 44 -15.91 -1.12 -2.64
N VAL A 45 -16.17 0.06 -2.09
CA VAL A 45 -17.23 0.27 -1.09
C VAL A 45 -18.62 0.09 -1.71
N TYR A 46 -18.83 0.55 -2.95
CA TYR A 46 -20.07 0.41 -3.69
C TYR A 46 -20.43 -1.06 -3.95
N VAL A 47 -19.48 -1.88 -4.40
CA VAL A 47 -19.71 -3.31 -4.64
C VAL A 47 -19.92 -4.07 -3.33
N LYS A 48 -19.26 -3.64 -2.24
CA LYS A 48 -19.33 -4.29 -0.93
C LYS A 48 -20.65 -4.02 -0.20
N ALA A 49 -21.23 -2.84 -0.38
CA ALA A 49 -22.43 -2.42 0.32
C ALA A 49 -23.71 -3.00 -0.32
N LYS A 50 -24.59 -3.57 0.50
CA LYS A 50 -25.90 -4.05 0.07
C LYS A 50 -27.02 -3.04 0.31
N SER A 51 -26.78 -2.06 1.17
CA SER A 51 -27.74 -0.99 1.50
C SER A 51 -27.06 0.39 1.54
N ARG A 52 -27.90 1.43 1.49
CA ARG A 52 -27.48 2.83 1.66
C ARG A 52 -26.73 3.05 2.97
N GLU A 53 -27.25 2.50 4.05
CA GLU A 53 -26.69 2.63 5.40
C GLU A 53 -25.33 1.94 5.50
N GLU A 54 -25.19 0.75 4.92
CA GLU A 54 -23.93 0.04 4.86
C GLU A 54 -22.90 0.81 4.03
N TYR A 55 -23.28 1.33 2.87
CA TYR A 55 -22.44 2.15 2.01
C TYR A 55 -21.93 3.40 2.75
N LEU A 56 -22.83 4.17 3.36
CA LEU A 56 -22.46 5.36 4.12
C LEU A 56 -21.58 5.03 5.34
N SER A 57 -21.85 3.92 6.04
CA SER A 57 -21.04 3.50 7.19
C SER A 57 -19.61 3.09 6.79
N LEU A 58 -19.44 2.43 5.64
CA LEU A 58 -18.14 2.03 5.10
C LEU A 58 -17.35 3.24 4.59
N VAL A 59 -18.02 4.14 3.87
CA VAL A 59 -17.44 5.43 3.42
C VAL A 59 -17.01 6.27 4.62
N ALA A 60 -17.85 6.38 5.66
CA ALA A 60 -17.52 7.15 6.86
C ALA A 60 -16.28 6.61 7.57
N ARG A 61 -16.19 5.28 7.78
CA ARG A 61 -15.00 4.64 8.35
C ARG A 61 -13.75 4.87 7.49
N LEU A 62 -13.90 4.83 6.17
CA LEU A 62 -12.81 5.05 5.22
C LEU A 62 -12.28 6.49 5.29
N ILE A 63 -13.16 7.48 5.31
CA ILE A 63 -12.81 8.91 5.45
C ILE A 63 -12.15 9.18 6.81
N ILE A 64 -12.67 8.59 7.90
CA ILE A 64 -12.07 8.69 9.23
C ILE A 64 -10.66 8.10 9.24
N HIS A 65 -10.45 6.95 8.59
CA HIS A 65 -9.15 6.30 8.52
C HIS A 65 -8.10 7.20 7.84
N PHE A 66 -8.47 7.83 6.72
CA PHE A 66 -7.58 8.78 6.05
C PHE A 66 -7.27 10.02 6.88
N ARG A 67 -8.27 10.54 7.58
CA ARG A 67 -8.07 11.67 8.49
C ARG A 67 -7.22 11.31 9.73
N ASP A 68 -7.27 10.06 10.20
CA ASP A 68 -6.45 9.58 11.32
C ASP A 68 -4.99 9.35 10.91
N ILE A 69 -4.73 8.90 9.67
CA ILE A 69 -3.38 8.83 9.09
C ILE A 69 -2.74 10.23 9.07
N HIS A 70 -3.52 11.26 8.71
CA HIS A 70 -3.09 12.66 8.83
C HIS A 70 -2.71 13.04 10.26
N LYS A 71 -3.53 12.67 11.26
CA LYS A 71 -3.32 13.02 12.67
C LYS A 71 -2.06 12.36 13.25
N LYS A 72 -1.72 11.16 12.79
CA LYS A 72 -0.50 10.43 13.14
C LYS A 72 0.73 10.96 12.39
N ALA A 73 0.56 11.43 11.15
CA ALA A 73 1.63 12.02 10.33
C ALA A 73 1.98 13.47 10.74
N LEU A 74 1.04 14.21 11.33
CA LEU A 74 1.21 15.61 11.74
C LEU A 74 1.45 15.81 13.25
N GLY A 75 1.81 14.75 13.98
CA GLY A 75 2.41 14.89 15.31
C GLY A 75 1.45 15.19 16.46
N VAL A 76 0.36 14.43 16.60
CA VAL A 76 -0.18 14.14 17.94
C VAL A 76 0.24 12.71 18.28
N GLN A 77 1.54 12.57 18.54
CA GLN A 77 2.05 11.47 19.33
C GLN A 77 1.51 11.65 20.76
N ASP A 78 1.01 10.56 21.33
CA ASP A 78 0.83 10.41 22.77
C ASP A 78 2.10 10.89 23.52
N PRO A 79 1.99 11.50 24.71
CA PRO A 79 3.13 12.02 25.48
C PRO A 79 4.12 10.94 25.99
N MET A 80 4.05 9.71 25.46
CA MET A 80 4.81 8.55 25.93
C MET A 80 5.76 7.97 24.87
N ASN A 81 6.10 8.73 23.82
CA ASN A 81 7.09 8.29 22.83
C ASN A 81 8.13 9.36 22.40
N ALA A 82 8.03 10.59 22.93
CA ALA A 82 8.94 11.68 22.60
C ALA A 82 10.33 11.58 23.28
N LEU A 83 10.52 10.67 24.25
CA LEU A 83 11.82 10.50 24.92
C LEU A 83 12.76 9.50 24.23
N THR A 84 12.28 8.69 23.28
CA THR A 84 13.09 7.63 22.70
C THR A 84 13.94 8.11 21.51
N ASN A 85 13.58 9.24 20.88
CA ASN A 85 14.27 9.72 19.67
C ASN A 85 15.24 10.90 19.87
N LEU A 86 15.51 11.33 21.11
CA LEU A 86 16.49 12.38 21.41
C LEU A 86 17.84 11.87 21.93
N THR A 87 18.02 10.55 22.07
CA THR A 87 19.31 9.97 22.54
C THR A 87 19.95 9.13 21.43
N GLY A 88 20.42 9.83 20.41
CA GLY A 88 21.11 9.27 19.26
C GLY A 88 22.44 9.95 18.97
N VAL A 89 23.22 10.33 19.99
CA VAL A 89 24.63 10.71 19.81
C VAL A 89 25.44 10.28 21.04
N GLY A 90 26.37 9.34 20.81
CA GLY A 90 27.72 9.40 21.33
C GLY A 90 27.95 9.20 22.83
N GLY A 91 28.69 8.14 23.15
CA GLY A 91 29.77 8.26 24.13
C GLY A 91 29.55 7.55 25.46
N ALA A 92 30.46 6.63 25.71
CA ALA A 92 30.98 6.25 27.02
C ALA A 92 30.01 5.59 28.02
N ARG A 93 30.36 4.34 28.34
CA ARG A 93 30.37 3.75 29.69
C ARG A 93 30.30 4.81 30.79
N ARG A 94 29.67 4.49 31.93
CA ARG A 94 30.22 4.63 33.31
C ARG A 94 29.14 4.22 34.34
N HIS A 95 29.41 3.06 34.97
CA HIS A 95 29.25 2.71 36.39
C HIS A 95 28.11 3.25 37.28
N TRP A 96 27.60 2.32 38.10
CA TRP A 96 27.25 2.44 39.52
C TRP A 96 26.65 3.75 40.08
N HIS A 97 25.44 3.64 40.60
CA HIS A 97 25.11 3.68 42.05
C HIS A 97 23.66 4.14 42.21
N GLY A 98 22.83 3.28 42.78
CA GLY A 98 21.52 3.66 43.30
C GLY A 98 21.67 4.25 44.70
N ALA A 99 21.07 5.42 44.90
CA ALA A 99 20.37 5.84 46.12
C ALA A 99 19.67 7.19 45.86
N PRO A 100 18.46 7.42 46.41
CA PRO A 100 17.74 8.69 46.29
C PRO A 100 18.16 9.68 47.39
N PRO A 101 17.85 10.98 47.24
CA PRO A 101 17.00 11.56 48.29
C PRO A 101 15.98 12.60 47.78
N ASP A 102 14.95 12.74 48.61
CA ASP A 102 14.14 13.94 48.82
C ASP A 102 13.15 14.38 47.72
N ARG A 103 11.86 14.16 48.02
CA ARG A 103 10.88 15.22 47.78
C ARG A 103 9.77 15.14 48.81
N GLY A 104 9.91 15.97 49.84
CA GLY A 104 8.83 16.31 50.74
C GLY A 104 7.69 17.08 50.06
N SER A 105 6.66 17.33 50.88
CA SER A 105 5.58 18.29 50.68
C SER A 105 4.41 17.84 49.81
N SER A 106 3.57 16.96 50.38
CA SER A 106 2.16 16.86 50.02
C SER A 106 1.38 17.86 50.88
N GLY A 107 1.15 19.05 50.33
CA GLY A 107 0.18 20.00 50.86
C GLY A 107 -1.23 19.49 50.63
N TRP A 108 -1.86 19.01 51.70
CA TRP A 108 -3.30 18.79 51.75
C TRP A 108 -3.84 19.41 53.03
N GLN A 109 -4.96 20.11 52.86
CA GLN A 109 -5.97 20.39 53.87
C GLN A 109 -5.69 21.60 54.78
N GLY A 110 -5.93 22.77 54.21
CA GLY A 110 -6.67 23.81 54.92
C GLY A 110 -8.17 23.54 54.78
N ALA A 111 -8.85 23.22 55.88
CA ALA A 111 -10.27 23.49 56.14
C ALA A 111 -10.68 22.94 57.52
N MET A 112 -11.50 23.73 58.23
CA MET A 112 -11.99 23.58 59.62
C MET A 112 -10.96 23.99 60.69
N GLY A 113 -11.07 25.12 61.37
CA GLY A 113 -12.30 25.80 61.78
C GLY A 113 -12.66 25.39 63.21
N ARG A 114 -11.93 25.96 64.17
CA ARG A 114 -12.46 26.57 65.40
C ARG A 114 -13.54 25.77 66.16
N VAL A 115 -13.14 25.05 67.20
CA VAL A 115 -13.95 24.95 68.44
C VAL A 115 -13.03 25.13 69.63
N GLY A 116 -13.11 26.32 70.22
CA GLY A 116 -12.61 26.58 71.55
C GLY A 116 -13.49 25.86 72.58
N GLY A 117 -12.86 25.41 73.66
CA GLY A 117 -13.53 24.78 74.78
C GLY A 117 -12.57 24.60 75.95
N LEU A 118 -12.16 25.73 76.54
CA LEU A 118 -11.57 25.77 77.87
C LEU A 118 -12.64 25.33 78.88
N GLY A 119 -12.52 24.11 79.38
CA GLY A 119 -13.39 23.56 80.41
C GLY A 119 -12.54 22.78 81.40
N GLN A 120 -12.34 23.36 82.58
CA GLN A 120 -11.71 22.71 83.73
C GLN A 120 -12.45 21.40 84.07
N MET A 121 -11.72 20.30 84.22
CA MET A 121 -12.25 19.01 84.69
C MET A 121 -11.49 18.59 85.96
N PRO A 122 -12.19 18.14 87.02
CA PRO A 122 -11.55 17.77 88.29
C PRO A 122 -10.73 16.49 88.11
N MET A 123 -9.48 16.53 88.60
CA MET A 123 -8.37 15.64 88.25
C MET A 123 -8.39 14.25 88.94
N GLN A 124 -9.52 13.76 89.48
CA GLN A 124 -9.50 12.57 90.36
C GLN A 124 -10.11 11.28 89.78
N GLN A 125 -10.42 11.23 88.48
CA GLN A 125 -11.00 10.01 87.87
C GLN A 125 -10.36 9.56 86.53
N VAL A 126 -9.19 10.09 86.17
CA VAL A 126 -8.48 9.75 84.91
C VAL A 126 -7.45 8.61 85.08
N GLN A 127 -7.12 8.22 86.32
CA GLN A 127 -6.03 7.26 86.57
C GLN A 127 -6.41 5.78 86.34
N GLN A 128 -7.71 5.44 86.28
CA GLN A 128 -8.14 4.05 86.04
C GLN A 128 -8.52 3.78 84.57
N GLN A 129 -8.70 4.83 83.74
CA GLN A 129 -9.06 4.70 82.32
C GLN A 129 -7.83 4.73 81.38
N SER A 130 -6.65 5.13 81.87
CA SER A 130 -5.41 5.21 81.09
C SER A 130 -4.71 3.87 80.86
N LEU A 131 -4.88 2.89 81.76
CA LEU A 131 -4.33 1.53 81.62
C LEU A 131 -5.03 0.72 80.53
N GLN A 132 -6.34 0.91 80.36
CA GLN A 132 -7.12 0.19 79.33
C GLN A 132 -6.83 0.75 77.92
N PHE A 133 -6.55 2.05 77.80
CA PHE A 133 -6.16 2.67 76.53
C PHE A 133 -4.74 2.26 76.07
N HIS A 134 -3.80 2.09 77.00
CA HIS A 134 -2.44 1.60 76.68
C HIS A 134 -2.44 0.17 76.14
N GLN A 135 -3.29 -0.71 76.70
CA GLN A 135 -3.39 -2.10 76.22
C GLN A 135 -4.00 -2.17 74.81
N PHE A 136 -4.99 -1.33 74.51
CA PHE A 136 -5.59 -1.25 73.17
C PHE A 136 -4.61 -0.71 72.12
N GLN A 137 -3.80 0.29 72.48
CA GLN A 137 -2.79 0.86 71.58
C GLN A 137 -1.68 -0.15 71.25
N GLN A 138 -1.26 -0.98 72.22
CA GLN A 138 -0.24 -2.01 71.98
C GLN A 138 -0.78 -3.14 71.09
N GLN A 139 -2.05 -3.53 71.25
CA GLN A 139 -2.68 -4.55 70.41
C GLN A 139 -2.87 -4.09 68.96
N GLN A 140 -3.19 -2.81 68.75
CA GLN A 140 -3.29 -2.23 67.40
C GLN A 140 -1.94 -2.22 66.66
N GLN A 141 -0.83 -1.95 67.38
CA GLN A 141 0.50 -1.94 66.78
C GLN A 141 0.96 -3.35 66.38
N GLN A 142 0.61 -4.38 67.17
CA GLN A 142 0.95 -5.77 66.84
C GLN A 142 0.14 -6.30 65.65
N GLN A 143 -1.11 -5.87 65.49
CA GLN A 143 -1.94 -6.26 64.34
C GLN A 143 -1.42 -5.65 63.03
N GLN A 144 -0.88 -4.42 63.08
CA GLN A 144 -0.30 -3.76 61.92
C GLN A 144 0.98 -4.45 61.42
N GLN A 145 1.78 -5.01 62.34
CA GLN A 145 3.02 -5.72 62.00
C GLN A 145 2.75 -7.09 61.34
N ASN A 146 1.72 -7.82 61.78
CA ASN A 146 1.29 -9.06 61.13
C ASN A 146 0.69 -8.83 59.74
N ALA A 147 -0.05 -7.73 59.54
CA ALA A 147 -0.59 -7.37 58.22
C ALA A 147 0.53 -7.03 57.21
N ALA A 148 1.58 -6.33 57.64
CA ALA A 148 2.71 -5.99 56.79
C ALA A 148 3.47 -7.25 56.30
N MET A 149 3.66 -8.24 57.18
CA MET A 149 4.35 -9.48 56.81
C MET A 149 3.54 -10.31 55.79
N GLN A 150 2.22 -10.37 55.93
CA GLN A 150 1.36 -11.09 54.99
C GLN A 150 1.35 -10.44 53.60
N LEU A 151 1.43 -9.11 53.53
CA LEU A 151 1.56 -8.38 52.26
C LEU A 151 2.87 -8.70 51.54
N VAL A 152 3.99 -8.75 52.28
CA VAL A 152 5.30 -9.10 51.72
C VAL A 152 5.31 -10.52 51.15
N GLN A 153 4.70 -11.48 51.85
CA GLN A 153 4.62 -12.86 51.38
C GLN A 153 3.72 -13.00 50.14
N GLN A 154 2.61 -12.26 50.08
CA GLN A 154 1.74 -12.25 48.90
C GLN A 154 2.42 -11.60 47.70
N GLN A 155 3.19 -10.53 47.90
CA GLN A 155 3.93 -9.87 46.83
C GLN A 155 5.04 -10.76 46.25
N GLN A 156 5.74 -11.52 47.09
CA GLN A 156 6.79 -12.44 46.63
C GLN A 156 6.22 -13.59 45.79
N ASN A 157 5.06 -14.13 46.17
CA ASN A 157 4.38 -15.19 45.41
C ASN A 157 3.80 -14.67 44.08
N ALA A 158 3.31 -13.42 44.06
CA ALA A 158 2.85 -12.75 42.84
C ALA A 158 3.98 -12.49 41.85
N ALA A 159 5.15 -12.04 42.32
CA ALA A 159 6.32 -11.77 41.49
C ALA A 159 6.83 -13.05 40.79
N MET A 160 6.86 -14.19 41.50
CA MET A 160 7.29 -15.47 40.92
C MET A 160 6.32 -15.96 39.83
N ARG A 161 5.00 -15.86 40.07
CA ARG A 161 3.98 -16.17 39.06
C ARG A 161 4.08 -15.27 37.84
N GLN A 162 4.39 -13.99 38.03
CA GLN A 162 4.58 -13.05 36.92
C GLN A 162 5.80 -13.40 36.07
N GLN A 163 6.91 -13.80 36.70
CA GLN A 163 8.12 -14.22 35.98
C GLN A 163 7.90 -15.50 35.17
N GLN A 164 7.16 -16.47 35.71
CA GLN A 164 6.84 -17.72 35.00
C GLN A 164 5.91 -17.46 33.80
N ASN A 165 4.91 -16.60 33.93
CA ASN A 165 4.03 -16.21 32.82
C ASN A 165 4.77 -15.40 31.74
N ALA A 166 5.68 -14.50 32.13
CA ALA A 166 6.45 -13.69 31.19
C ALA A 166 7.40 -14.55 30.34
N ALA A 167 8.07 -15.55 30.95
CA ALA A 167 8.96 -16.45 30.22
C ALA A 167 8.22 -17.31 29.18
N MET A 168 7.04 -17.84 29.54
CA MET A 168 6.23 -18.63 28.61
C MET A 168 5.70 -17.77 27.44
N GLN A 169 5.25 -16.56 27.73
CA GLN A 169 4.79 -15.64 26.70
C GLN A 169 5.92 -15.23 25.75
N GLN A 170 7.14 -15.05 26.26
CA GLN A 170 8.32 -14.77 25.45
C GLN A 170 8.69 -15.95 24.53
N GLN A 171 8.58 -17.19 25.02
CA GLN A 171 8.84 -18.38 24.21
C GLN A 171 7.81 -18.54 23.07
N GLN A 172 6.54 -18.29 23.35
CA GLN A 172 5.48 -18.36 22.33
C GLN A 172 5.66 -17.25 21.26
N ASN A 173 6.05 -16.05 21.68
CA ASN A 173 6.32 -14.94 20.75
C ASN A 173 7.59 -15.21 19.91
N ALA A 174 8.62 -15.82 20.48
CA ALA A 174 9.84 -16.21 19.77
C ALA A 174 9.56 -17.30 18.71
N ALA A 175 8.77 -18.32 19.05
CA ALA A 175 8.38 -19.37 18.11
C ALA A 175 7.58 -18.81 16.92
N MET A 176 6.63 -17.90 17.18
CA MET A 176 5.87 -17.25 16.12
C MET A 176 6.75 -16.35 15.22
N ARG A 177 7.73 -15.65 15.80
CA ARG A 177 8.70 -14.87 15.03
C ARG A 177 9.52 -15.75 14.10
N GLN A 178 9.96 -16.92 14.57
CA GLN A 178 10.69 -17.90 13.76
C GLN A 178 9.82 -18.47 12.62
N GLN A 179 8.54 -18.73 12.90
CA GLN A 179 7.60 -19.21 11.89
C GLN A 179 7.33 -18.14 10.82
N ARG A 180 7.16 -16.87 11.20
CA ARG A 180 7.04 -15.75 10.24
C ARG A 180 8.26 -15.63 9.34
N LEU A 181 9.47 -15.77 9.88
CA LEU A 181 10.70 -15.72 9.09
C LEU A 181 10.78 -16.87 8.08
N ARG A 182 10.39 -18.08 8.48
CA ARG A 182 10.33 -19.25 7.56
C ARG A 182 9.32 -19.04 6.44
N VAL A 183 8.12 -18.56 6.76
CA VAL A 183 7.08 -18.29 5.74
C VAL A 183 7.51 -17.15 4.82
N GLN A 184 8.15 -16.10 5.35
CA GLN A 184 8.66 -14.99 4.54
C GLN A 184 9.74 -15.45 3.56
N GLN A 185 10.68 -16.30 4.00
CA GLN A 185 11.70 -16.85 3.12
C GLN A 185 11.09 -17.74 2.01
N GLN A 186 10.13 -18.60 2.37
CA GLN A 186 9.47 -19.48 1.41
C GLN A 186 8.63 -18.70 0.39
N GLN A 187 7.95 -17.63 0.83
CA GLN A 187 7.19 -16.75 -0.05
C GLN A 187 8.09 -16.00 -1.03
N GLN A 188 9.27 -15.54 -0.59
CA GLN A 188 10.22 -14.86 -1.45
C GLN A 188 10.77 -15.79 -2.55
N GLN A 189 11.07 -17.05 -2.20
CA GLN A 189 11.55 -18.05 -3.17
C GLN A 189 10.47 -18.40 -4.21
N GLN A 190 9.21 -18.54 -3.76
CA GLN A 190 8.09 -18.80 -4.66
C GLN A 190 7.80 -17.62 -5.59
N GLN A 191 7.91 -16.39 -5.09
CA GLN A 191 7.74 -15.18 -5.89
C GLN A 191 8.83 -15.04 -6.95
N GLN A 192 10.07 -15.39 -6.62
CA GLN A 192 11.19 -15.37 -7.58
C GLN A 192 11.00 -16.39 -8.71
N LEU A 193 10.55 -17.60 -8.39
CA LEU A 193 10.26 -18.63 -9.40
C LEU A 193 9.12 -18.20 -10.34
N GLN A 194 8.07 -17.60 -9.78
CA GLN A 194 6.94 -17.10 -10.56
C GLN A 194 7.35 -15.92 -11.45
N GLN A 195 8.22 -15.02 -10.96
CA GLN A 195 8.76 -13.93 -11.77
C GLN A 195 9.62 -14.45 -12.92
N GLN A 196 10.46 -15.46 -12.68
CA GLN A 196 11.31 -16.05 -13.72
C GLN A 196 10.47 -16.73 -14.80
N GLN A 197 9.42 -17.47 -14.41
CA GLN A 197 8.52 -18.13 -15.37
C GLN A 197 7.73 -17.10 -16.20
N ASN A 198 7.24 -16.02 -15.56
CA ASN A 198 6.49 -14.97 -16.24
C ASN A 198 7.39 -14.11 -17.15
N ALA A 199 8.65 -13.88 -16.76
CA ALA A 199 9.65 -13.21 -17.58
C ALA A 199 10.02 -14.03 -18.81
N ALA A 200 10.24 -15.34 -18.65
CA ALA A 200 10.51 -16.25 -19.77
C ALA A 200 9.35 -16.29 -20.76
N MET A 201 8.11 -16.36 -20.27
CA MET A 201 6.91 -16.35 -21.13
C MET A 201 6.77 -15.01 -21.88
N ARG A 202 6.96 -13.88 -21.20
CA ARG A 202 6.96 -12.55 -21.85
C ARG A 202 8.06 -12.42 -22.89
N GLN A 203 9.24 -12.96 -22.63
CA GLN A 203 10.35 -12.93 -23.56
C GLN A 203 10.05 -13.76 -24.81
N GLN A 204 9.44 -14.93 -24.65
CA GLN A 204 9.01 -15.76 -25.78
C GLN A 204 7.91 -15.07 -26.60
N GLN A 205 6.94 -14.43 -25.94
CA GLN A 205 5.86 -13.71 -26.63
C GLN A 205 6.38 -12.49 -27.39
N ASN A 206 7.29 -11.71 -26.80
CA ASN A 206 7.95 -10.59 -27.49
C ASN A 206 8.83 -11.06 -28.65
N ALA A 207 9.60 -12.14 -28.48
CA ALA A 207 10.43 -12.69 -29.54
C ALA A 207 9.58 -13.17 -30.73
N ALA A 208 8.47 -13.87 -30.47
CA ALA A 208 7.54 -14.33 -31.50
C ALA A 208 6.90 -13.16 -32.25
N MET A 209 6.45 -12.13 -31.54
CA MET A 209 5.87 -10.93 -32.16
C MET A 209 6.89 -10.18 -33.01
N GLN A 210 8.12 -10.04 -32.52
CA GLN A 210 9.18 -9.36 -33.25
C GLN A 210 9.59 -10.15 -34.50
N GLN A 211 9.61 -11.49 -34.42
CA GLN A 211 9.86 -12.34 -35.58
C GLN A 211 8.75 -12.24 -36.63
N GLN A 212 7.49 -12.15 -36.21
CA GLN A 212 6.36 -11.96 -37.12
C GLN A 212 6.43 -10.59 -37.82
N GLN A 213 6.77 -9.53 -37.10
CA GLN A 213 6.91 -8.19 -37.66
C GLN A 213 8.08 -8.12 -38.65
N ASN A 214 9.21 -8.76 -38.34
CA ASN A 214 10.37 -8.83 -39.23
C ASN A 214 10.09 -9.68 -40.48
N ALA A 215 9.32 -10.77 -40.34
CA ALA A 215 8.88 -11.60 -41.45
C ALA A 215 7.91 -10.85 -42.38
N ALA A 216 6.96 -10.10 -41.81
CA ALA A 216 6.03 -9.26 -42.56
C ALA A 216 6.78 -8.17 -43.35
N MET A 217 7.74 -7.49 -42.72
CA MET A 217 8.56 -6.49 -43.39
C MET A 217 9.41 -7.10 -44.51
N ARG A 218 10.01 -8.28 -44.30
CA ARG A 218 10.72 -9.01 -45.37
C ARG A 218 9.81 -9.34 -46.54
N GLN A 219 8.59 -9.81 -46.31
CA GLN A 219 7.63 -10.07 -47.38
C GLN A 219 7.25 -8.79 -48.14
N GLN A 220 7.05 -7.67 -47.43
CA GLN A 220 6.74 -6.40 -48.06
C GLN A 220 7.90 -5.93 -48.95
N ARG A 221 9.14 -6.05 -48.48
CA ARG A 221 10.34 -5.75 -49.27
C ARG A 221 10.43 -6.60 -50.54
N LEU A 222 10.15 -7.90 -50.43
CA LEU A 222 10.13 -8.80 -51.58
C LEU A 222 9.02 -8.45 -52.58
N ARG A 223 7.82 -8.11 -52.10
CA ARG A 223 6.73 -7.65 -52.97
C ARG A 223 7.09 -6.37 -53.73
N VAL A 224 7.64 -5.37 -53.03
CA VAL A 224 8.06 -4.11 -53.66
C VAL A 224 9.15 -4.37 -54.70
N GLN A 225 10.12 -5.22 -54.38
CA GLN A 225 11.19 -5.56 -55.31
C GLN A 225 10.65 -6.29 -56.55
N GLN A 226 9.72 -7.24 -56.39
CA GLN A 226 9.08 -7.94 -57.50
C GLN A 226 8.24 -7.00 -58.37
N GLN A 227 7.50 -6.07 -57.76
CA GLN A 227 6.70 -5.07 -58.48
C GLN A 227 7.58 -4.11 -59.29
N GLN A 228 8.72 -3.70 -58.72
CA GLN A 228 9.69 -2.85 -59.41
C GLN A 228 10.31 -3.59 -60.62
N GLN A 229 10.62 -4.88 -60.46
CA GLN A 229 11.16 -5.70 -61.54
C GLN A 229 10.14 -5.94 -62.67
N GLN A 230 8.85 -6.11 -62.34
CA GLN A 230 7.78 -6.15 -63.34
C GLN A 230 7.63 -4.83 -64.09
N LEU A 231 7.70 -3.70 -63.39
CA LEU A 231 7.63 -2.38 -64.04
C LEU A 231 8.80 -2.20 -65.02
N GLN A 232 10.01 -2.60 -64.60
CA GLN A 232 11.19 -2.55 -65.45
C GLN A 232 11.04 -3.43 -66.69
N GLN A 233 10.48 -4.64 -66.55
CA GLN A 233 10.20 -5.52 -67.69
C GLN A 233 9.15 -4.93 -68.63
N GLN A 234 8.08 -4.31 -68.12
CA GLN A 234 7.08 -3.67 -68.98
C GLN A 234 7.65 -2.49 -69.76
N LEU A 235 8.49 -1.67 -69.13
CA LEU A 235 9.18 -0.57 -69.80
C LEU A 235 10.13 -1.11 -70.88
N CYS A 236 10.91 -2.15 -70.58
CA CYS A 236 11.85 -2.74 -71.53
C CYS A 236 11.13 -3.47 -72.69
N ALA A 237 10.00 -4.11 -72.42
CA ALA A 237 9.18 -4.78 -73.43
C ALA A 237 8.44 -3.79 -74.34
N ALA A 238 7.98 -2.65 -73.81
CA ALA A 238 7.37 -1.59 -74.61
C ALA A 238 8.38 -0.96 -75.58
N ASP A 239 9.60 -0.68 -75.11
CA ASP A 239 10.69 -0.16 -75.95
C ASP A 239 11.09 -1.17 -77.03
N ALA A 240 11.19 -2.45 -76.67
CA ALA A 240 11.48 -3.53 -77.62
C ALA A 240 10.38 -3.71 -78.68
N ALA A 241 9.10 -3.58 -78.31
CA ALA A 241 7.98 -3.69 -79.25
C ALA A 241 7.97 -2.55 -80.27
N ASP A 242 8.29 -1.32 -79.85
CA ASP A 242 8.37 -0.15 -80.74
C ASP A 242 9.50 -0.31 -81.78
N VAL A 243 10.67 -0.79 -81.34
CA VAL A 243 11.79 -1.10 -82.23
C VAL A 243 11.45 -2.23 -83.21
N GLN A 244 10.74 -3.27 -82.76
CA GLN A 244 10.30 -4.36 -83.64
C GLN A 244 9.30 -3.88 -84.70
N GLN A 245 8.39 -2.98 -84.34
CA GLN A 245 7.40 -2.43 -85.26
C GLN A 245 8.06 -1.53 -86.31
N MET A 246 9.03 -0.70 -85.90
CA MET A 246 9.83 0.12 -86.80
C MET A 246 10.62 -0.74 -87.79
N GLN A 247 11.23 -1.83 -87.30
CA GLN A 247 11.99 -2.74 -88.16
C GLN A 247 11.09 -3.47 -89.17
N GLN A 248 9.88 -3.90 -88.77
CA GLN A 248 8.91 -4.47 -89.71
C GLN A 248 8.44 -3.46 -90.76
N GLN A 249 8.22 -2.21 -90.37
CA GLN A 249 7.82 -1.17 -91.32
C GLN A 249 8.92 -0.93 -92.36
N PHE A 250 10.18 -0.87 -91.93
CA PHE A 250 11.31 -0.73 -92.85
C PHE A 250 11.47 -1.95 -93.77
N GLN A 251 11.22 -3.16 -93.25
CA GLN A 251 11.24 -4.39 -94.04
C GLN A 251 10.09 -4.43 -95.07
N GLN A 252 8.90 -3.94 -94.74
CA GLN A 252 7.79 -3.86 -95.71
C GLN A 252 8.05 -2.83 -96.81
N LEU A 253 8.62 -1.67 -96.46
CA LEU A 253 9.04 -0.67 -97.45
C LEU A 253 10.13 -1.22 -98.40
N SER A 254 11.09 -1.99 -97.89
CA SER A 254 12.13 -2.58 -98.74
C SER A 254 11.57 -3.66 -99.68
N VAL A 255 10.64 -4.50 -99.21
CA VAL A 255 10.00 -5.54 -100.04
C VAL A 255 9.08 -4.94 -101.11
N GLN A 256 8.37 -3.85 -100.80
CA GLN A 256 7.52 -3.16 -101.77
C GLN A 256 8.34 -2.49 -102.88
N GLN A 257 9.49 -1.90 -102.54
CA GLN A 257 10.41 -1.32 -103.52
C GLN A 257 11.05 -2.39 -104.42
N GLN A 258 11.36 -3.58 -103.89
CA GLN A 258 11.80 -4.72 -104.69
C GLN A 258 10.72 -5.27 -105.64
N HIS A 259 9.45 -5.33 -105.22
CA HIS A 259 8.35 -5.75 -106.09
C HIS A 259 8.09 -4.76 -107.22
N GLN A 260 8.22 -3.45 -106.95
CA GLN A 260 8.04 -2.43 -107.98
C GLN A 260 9.16 -2.47 -109.03
N ASN A 261 10.39 -2.80 -108.65
CA ASN A 261 11.50 -3.01 -109.59
C ASN A 261 11.37 -4.29 -110.43
N GLN A 262 10.77 -5.37 -109.89
CA GLN A 262 10.52 -6.58 -110.67
C GLN A 262 9.36 -6.43 -111.68
N GLN A 263 8.36 -5.59 -111.42
CA GLN A 263 7.29 -5.32 -112.39
C GLN A 263 7.73 -4.42 -113.55
N GLN A 264 8.79 -3.61 -113.41
CA GLN A 264 9.36 -2.84 -114.53
C GLN A 264 10.23 -3.69 -115.48
N ASN A 265 10.55 -4.95 -115.14
CA ASN A 265 11.35 -5.83 -115.99
C ASN A 265 10.52 -6.86 -116.77
N LEU A 266 9.19 -6.74 -116.78
CA LEU A 266 8.30 -7.65 -117.51
C LEU A 266 7.31 -6.85 -118.39
N GLY A 267 7.79 -6.46 -119.57
CA GLY A 267 6.94 -6.18 -120.74
C GLY A 267 7.55 -5.19 -121.74
N PRO A 268 7.33 -5.38 -123.05
CA PRO A 268 7.50 -6.59 -123.83
C PRO A 268 8.56 -6.43 -124.94
N HIS A 269 9.12 -7.54 -125.41
CA HIS A 269 9.64 -7.63 -126.78
C HIS A 269 8.50 -7.30 -127.74
N VAL A 270 8.69 -6.30 -128.59
CA VAL A 270 8.59 -6.32 -130.08
C VAL A 270 8.87 -4.90 -130.56
#